data_AF-H0HJX5-F1
#
_entry.id   AF-H0HJX5-F1
#
_cell.length_a   1.000
_cell.length_b   1.000
_cell.length_c   1.000
_cell.angle_alpha   90.00
_cell.angle_beta   90.00
_cell.angle_gamma   90.00
#
_symmetry.space_group_name_H-M   'P 1'
#
loop_
_entity.id
_entity.type
_entity.pdbx_description
1 polymer ?
#
loop_
_entity_poly.entity_id
_entity_poly.type
_entity_poly.pdbx_seq_one_letter_code
_entity_poly.pdbx_strand_id
1 'polypeptide(L)'
;MTGERRERSTEAFFGRRHGKTIRPAQASALATGLEKYRIDLDQPAPGDLRRLFPVDVSKLRLEIGFGGGEHLRHAAAVDPDTGFIGV
;
A
#
# COMPACT_ATOMS: atom_id res chain seq x y z
N MET A 1 -47.53 -1.55 17.86
CA MET A 1 -46.31 -2.35 18.10
C MET A 1 -45.72 -2.72 16.74
N THR A 2 -44.93 -1.83 16.17
CA THR A 2 -44.27 -2.02 14.86
C THR A 2 -42.99 -2.80 15.08
N GLY A 3 -42.98 -4.07 14.65
CA GLY A 3 -41.84 -4.98 14.82
C GLY A 3 -40.61 -4.50 14.07
N GLU A 4 -39.45 -4.62 14.73
CA GLU A 4 -38.12 -4.38 14.18
C GLU A 4 -37.93 -5.03 12.81
N ARG A 5 -37.56 -4.22 11.83
CA ARG A 5 -37.04 -4.68 10.55
C ARG A 5 -35.64 -5.22 10.79
N ARG A 6 -35.48 -6.55 10.85
CA ARG A 6 -34.15 -7.18 10.81
C ARG A 6 -33.47 -6.82 9.50
N GLU A 7 -32.44 -5.97 9.56
CA GLU A 7 -31.56 -5.69 8.44
C GLU A 7 -30.90 -6.99 7.97
N ARG A 8 -31.35 -7.51 6.83
CA ARG A 8 -30.66 -8.56 6.07
C ARG A 8 -29.47 -7.94 5.34
N SER A 9 -28.51 -7.39 6.08
CA SER A 9 -27.31 -6.71 5.56
C SER A 9 -26.26 -7.65 4.96
N THR A 10 -26.67 -8.81 4.42
CA THR A 10 -25.77 -9.84 3.91
C THR A 10 -26.12 -10.40 2.53
N GLU A 11 -27.23 -9.96 1.91
CA GLU A 11 -27.74 -10.56 0.67
C GLU A 11 -27.16 -9.98 -0.64
N ALA A 12 -26.34 -8.93 -0.58
CA ALA A 12 -25.80 -8.27 -1.77
C ALA A 12 -24.30 -8.53 -2.03
N PHE A 13 -23.71 -9.58 -1.45
CA PHE A 13 -22.31 -9.93 -1.69
C PHE A 13 -22.18 -11.26 -2.43
N PHE A 14 -22.09 -11.16 -3.77
CA PHE A 14 -21.64 -12.26 -4.62
C PHE A 14 -20.12 -12.14 -4.82
N GLY A 15 -19.34 -12.82 -3.99
CA GLY A 15 -17.88 -12.78 -4.09
C GLY A 15 -17.14 -13.32 -2.86
N ARG A 16 -15.80 -13.34 -2.94
CA ARG A 16 -14.95 -13.66 -1.78
C ARG A 16 -14.93 -12.46 -0.82
N ARG A 17 -15.45 -12.66 0.40
CA ARG A 17 -15.39 -11.66 1.49
C ARG A 17 -13.99 -11.46 2.05
N HIS A 18 -13.14 -12.47 1.92
CA HIS A 18 -11.74 -12.42 2.27
C HIS A 18 -10.91 -12.79 1.06
N GLY A 19 -9.86 -12.01 0.80
CA GLY A 19 -8.82 -12.34 -0.16
C GLY A 19 -8.12 -13.65 0.19
N LYS A 20 -7.21 -14.08 -0.68
CA LYS A 20 -6.40 -15.28 -0.42
C LYS A 20 -5.59 -15.05 0.86
N THR A 21 -5.68 -15.98 1.81
CA THR A 21 -4.88 -15.93 3.04
C THR A 21 -3.41 -15.79 2.67
N ILE A 22 -2.78 -14.71 3.14
CA ILE A 22 -1.35 -14.49 2.96
C ILE A 22 -0.61 -15.61 3.69
N ARG A 23 0.36 -16.24 3.01
CA ARG A 23 1.16 -17.29 3.62
C ARG A 23 1.99 -16.68 4.77
N PRO A 24 2.25 -17.40 5.88
CA PRO A 24 2.97 -16.83 7.03
C PRO A 24 4.30 -16.15 6.67
N ALA A 25 5.08 -16.74 5.75
CA ALA A 25 6.33 -16.16 5.26
C ALA A 25 6.12 -14.82 4.51
N GLN A 26 5.06 -14.70 3.72
CA GLN A 26 4.73 -13.46 3.01
C GLN A 26 4.26 -12.38 3.99
N ALA A 27 3.48 -12.74 5.01
CA ALA A 27 3.05 -11.81 6.05
C ALA A 27 4.25 -11.25 6.83
N SER A 28 5.20 -12.12 7.20
CA SER A 28 6.42 -11.71 7.87
C SER A 28 7.29 -10.80 6.99
N ALA A 29 7.48 -11.15 5.72
CA ALA A 29 8.24 -10.31 4.78
C ALA A 29 7.59 -8.94 4.58
N LEU A 30 6.25 -8.89 4.50
CA LEU A 30 5.51 -7.65 4.41
C LEU A 30 5.68 -6.79 5.67
N ALA A 31 5.54 -7.38 6.86
CA ALA A 31 5.69 -6.67 8.12
C ALA A 31 7.09 -6.05 8.26
N THR A 32 8.15 -6.85 8.07
CA THR A 32 9.54 -6.38 8.12
C THR A 32 9.84 -5.34 7.03
N GLY A 33 9.25 -5.49 5.84
CA GLY A 33 9.36 -4.49 4.78
C GLY A 33 8.73 -3.16 5.18
N LEU A 34 7.50 -3.19 5.69
CA LEU A 34 6.78 -1.98 6.11
C LEU A 34 7.48 -1.28 7.28
N GLU A 35 8.10 -1.99 8.21
CA GLU A 35 8.91 -1.35 9.28
C GLU A 35 10.00 -0.43 8.72
N LYS A 36 10.59 -0.80 7.59
CA LYS A 36 11.69 -0.05 6.96
C LYS A 36 11.22 1.00 5.95
N TYR A 37 10.16 0.69 5.20
CA TYR A 37 9.79 1.45 4.01
C TYR A 37 8.46 2.20 4.13
N ARG A 38 7.69 1.99 5.20
CA ARG A 38 6.44 2.75 5.39
C ARG A 38 6.75 4.22 5.61
N ILE A 39 5.90 5.06 5.03
CA ILE A 39 5.86 6.47 5.35
C ILE A 39 4.92 6.64 6.54
N ASP A 40 5.42 7.25 7.60
CA ASP A 40 4.61 7.61 8.76
C ASP A 40 3.78 8.86 8.43
N LEU A 41 2.45 8.71 8.40
CA LEU A 41 1.52 9.78 8.07
C LEU A 41 1.05 10.57 9.31
N ASP A 42 1.39 10.12 10.52
CA ASP A 42 1.13 10.86 11.75
C ASP A 42 2.14 12.02 11.93
N GLN A 43 3.26 11.97 11.20
CA GLN A 43 4.25 13.02 11.14
C GLN A 43 4.01 13.96 9.95
N PRO A 44 4.31 15.26 10.09
CA PRO A 44 4.20 16.18 8.97
C PRO A 44 5.15 15.77 7.84
N ALA A 45 4.66 15.89 6.60
CA ALA A 45 5.50 15.63 5.45
C ALA A 45 6.74 16.55 5.46
N PRO A 46 7.93 16.04 5.09
CA PRO A 46 9.10 16.88 4.96
C PRO A 46 8.87 17.95 3.89
N GLY A 47 9.47 19.13 4.05
CA GLY A 47 9.38 20.21 3.06
C GLY A 47 9.93 19.82 1.68
N ASP A 48 10.70 18.74 1.59
CA ASP A 48 11.14 18.11 0.36
C ASP A 48 11.00 16.59 0.47
N LEU A 49 10.12 16.00 -0.35
CA LEU A 49 9.84 14.57 -0.39
C LEU A 49 11.03 13.73 -0.85
N ARG A 50 12.01 14.32 -1.55
CA ARG A 50 13.24 13.60 -1.95
C ARG A 50 14.05 13.12 -0.75
N ARG A 51 13.89 13.75 0.41
CA ARG A 51 14.52 13.34 1.68
C ARG A 51 14.00 12.02 2.24
N LEU A 52 12.91 11.48 1.68
CA LEU A 52 12.42 10.14 2.03
C LEU A 52 13.30 9.03 1.46
N PHE A 53 14.14 9.34 0.46
CA PHE A 53 14.99 8.36 -0.20
C PHE A 53 16.41 8.41 0.39
N PRO A 54 17.05 7.25 0.61
CA PRO A 54 18.43 7.19 1.10
C PRO A 54 19.47 7.54 0.02
N VAL A 55 19.02 7.77 -1.21
CA VAL A 55 19.83 8.15 -2.38
C VAL A 55 19.24 9.43 -2.97
N ASP A 56 20.09 10.23 -3.61
CA ASP A 56 19.63 11.42 -4.30
C ASP A 56 18.76 11.04 -5.50
N VAL A 57 17.52 11.50 -5.49
CA VAL A 57 16.57 11.32 -6.61
C VAL A 57 16.23 12.67 -7.22
N SER A 58 16.21 12.74 -8.54
CA SER A 58 15.90 13.96 -9.29
C SER A 58 14.40 14.11 -9.56
N LYS A 59 13.67 12.99 -9.57
CA LYS A 59 12.24 12.93 -9.87
C LYS A 59 11.49 12.14 -8.80
N LEU A 60 10.19 12.38 -8.70
CA LEU A 60 9.29 11.67 -7.81
C LEU A 60 8.09 11.14 -8.58
N ARG A 61 7.67 9.92 -8.27
CA ARG A 61 6.51 9.28 -8.88
C ARG A 61 5.65 8.59 -7.82
N LEU A 62 4.36 8.92 -7.84
CA LEU A 62 3.35 8.26 -7.02
C LEU A 62 2.60 7.22 -7.87
N GLU A 63 2.51 5.99 -7.38
CA GLU A 63 1.71 4.92 -7.97
C GLU A 63 0.54 4.61 -7.05
N ILE A 64 -0.69 4.89 -7.51
CA ILE A 64 -1.91 4.59 -6.79
C ILE A 64 -2.41 3.21 -7.23
N GLY A 65 -2.65 2.33 -6.28
CA GLY A 65 -3.00 0.94 -6.52
C GLY A 65 -1.79 0.09 -6.91
N PHE A 66 -0.64 0.26 -6.23
CA PHE A 66 0.61 -0.46 -6.58
C PHE A 66 0.51 -1.99 -6.44
N GLY A 67 -0.51 -2.50 -5.74
CA GLY A 67 -0.80 -3.93 -5.64
C GLY A 67 0.33 -4.72 -5.00
N GLY A 68 0.89 -5.70 -5.72
CA GLY A 68 2.06 -6.49 -5.28
C GLY A 68 3.40 -5.75 -5.42
N GLY A 69 3.41 -4.56 -6.04
CA GLY A 69 4.60 -3.73 -6.21
C GLY A 69 5.56 -4.22 -7.30
N GLU A 70 5.21 -5.23 -8.09
CA GLU A 70 6.08 -5.73 -9.17
C GLU A 70 6.33 -4.65 -10.23
N HIS A 71 5.29 -3.90 -10.58
CA HIS A 71 5.41 -2.78 -11.51
C HIS A 71 6.28 -1.67 -10.94
N LEU A 72 5.99 -1.23 -9.70
CA LEU A 72 6.78 -0.21 -9.00
C LEU A 72 8.26 -0.60 -8.92
N ARG A 73 8.57 -1.85 -8.52
CA ARG A 73 9.95 -2.37 -8.47
C ARG A 73 10.62 -2.36 -9.84
N HIS A 74 9.91 -2.81 -10.87
CA HIS A 74 10.45 -2.82 -12.23
C HIS A 74 10.76 -1.40 -12.71
N ALA A 75 9.83 -0.47 -12.51
CA ALA A 75 10.02 0.93 -12.88
C ALA A 75 11.20 1.58 -12.14
N ALA A 76 11.37 1.30 -10.85
CA ALA A 76 12.51 1.78 -10.06
C ALA A 76 13.86 1.24 -10.55
N ALA A 77 13.90 0.02 -11.10
CA ALA A 77 15.11 -0.54 -11.69
C ALA A 77 15.45 0.07 -13.06
N VAL A 78 14.43 0.51 -13.81
CA VAL A 78 14.59 1.12 -15.14
C VAL A 78 15.00 2.59 -15.05
N ASP A 79 14.50 3.31 -14.04
CA ASP A 79 14.80 4.73 -13.81
C ASP A 79 15.28 4.96 -12.37
N PRO A 80 16.57 4.70 -12.08
CA PRO A 80 17.12 4.77 -10.72
C PRO A 80 17.17 6.19 -10.15
N ASP A 81 17.09 7.21 -11.00
CA ASP A 81 17.08 8.62 -10.58
C ASP A 81 15.69 9.07 -10.10
N THR A 82 14.67 8.21 -10.19
CA THR A 82 13.29 8.49 -9.77
C THR A 82 12.97 7.81 -8.44
N GLY A 83 12.51 8.59 -7.47
CA GLY A 83 11.93 8.08 -6.23
C GLY A 83 10.48 7.66 -6.41
N PHE A 84 10.15 6.41 -6.09
CA PHE A 84 8.80 5.86 -6.23
C PHE A 84 8.11 5.74 -4.87
N ILE A 85 6.85 6.16 -4.81
CA ILE A 85 5.95 6.02 -3.64
C ILE A 85 4.72 5.24 -4.10
N GLY A 86 4.36 4.17 -3.38
CA GLY A 86 3.16 3.37 -3.65
C GLY A 86 2.07 3.62 -2.61
N VAL A 87 0.81 3.77 -3.07
CA VAL A 87 -0.41 3.82 -2.23
C VAL A 87 -1.37 2.70 -2.61
#